data_AF-A0A0A8E5S1-F1
#
_entry.id   AF-A0A0A8E5S1-F1
#
_cell.length_a   1.000
_cell.length_b   1.000
_cell.length_c   1.000
_cell.angle_alpha   90.00
_cell.angle_beta   90.00
_cell.angle_gamma   90.00
#
_symmetry.space_group_name_H-M   'P 1'
#
loop_
_entity.id
_entity.type
_entity.pdbx_description
1 polymer ?
#
loop_
_entity_poly.entity_id
_entity_poly.type
_entity_poly.pdbx_seq_one_letter_code
_entity_poly.pdbx_strand_id
1 'polypeptide(L)'
;MIDSDELLIIGAALVQTVRHYIPYSMNMCERGQLFYEYTNTALYVKLRKDITDSRTVTQKPIGYIKKAQAALSLGTANCGRLVDAAMYICNLIETAYHEQIYATEIMVGQKNNNHVVVILHQSEKLFKFRNGHKFTSNNLRNFYIEDKDSLRNAVVVDPWIYRAVKLSESDKLLESAKNHNVEDFYIGIISITNKTRVSVLSQDTNHTVEYSYLIDKFWDFYNEQKQKLDDSRESFARGRRFSSIKRSLERDIQQFQKKQEQLISLRDFLLG
;
A
#
# COMPACT_ATOMS: atom_id res chain seq x y z
N MET A 1 -17.71 17.04 9.81
CA MET A 1 -17.48 16.05 8.74
C MET A 1 -16.05 16.18 8.29
N ILE A 2 -15.23 15.14 8.45
CA ILE A 2 -13.89 15.08 7.85
C ILE A 2 -14.06 15.27 6.33
N ASP A 3 -13.36 16.24 5.76
CA ASP A 3 -13.45 16.49 4.33
C ASP A 3 -12.56 15.52 3.53
N SER A 4 -12.72 15.57 2.21
CA SER A 4 -11.97 14.72 1.29
C SER A 4 -10.46 15.00 1.24
N ASP A 5 -10.01 16.20 1.59
CA ASP A 5 -8.59 16.54 1.58
C ASP A 5 -7.91 15.95 2.81
N GLU A 6 -8.56 16.01 3.97
CA GLU A 6 -8.07 15.40 5.19
C GLU A 6 -7.95 13.88 5.08
N LEU A 7 -8.98 13.20 4.56
CA LEU A 7 -8.86 11.75 4.26
C LEU A 7 -7.76 11.46 3.23
N LEU A 8 -7.48 12.39 2.32
CA LEU A 8 -6.42 12.24 1.33
C LEU A 8 -5.02 12.43 1.95
N ILE A 9 -4.85 13.34 2.92
CA ILE A 9 -3.62 13.46 3.72
C ILE A 9 -3.34 12.13 4.43
N ILE A 10 -4.33 11.58 5.13
CA ILE A 10 -4.22 10.27 5.80
C ILE A 10 -3.84 9.19 4.79
N GLY A 11 -4.56 9.12 3.66
CA GLY A 11 -4.30 8.13 2.61
C GLY A 11 -2.88 8.24 2.02
N ALA A 12 -2.42 9.45 1.72
CA ALA A 12 -1.08 9.69 1.19
C ALA A 12 0.02 9.40 2.22
N ALA A 13 -0.22 9.69 3.49
CA ALA A 13 0.69 9.33 4.59
C ALA A 13 0.77 7.80 4.78
N LEU A 14 -0.36 7.08 4.70
CA LEU A 14 -0.36 5.60 4.74
C LEU A 14 0.48 5.02 3.59
N VAL A 15 0.29 5.52 2.36
CA VAL A 15 1.10 5.09 1.21
C VAL A 15 2.58 5.30 1.50
N GLN A 16 2.98 6.50 1.95
CA GLN A 16 4.39 6.78 2.19
C GLN A 16 4.97 5.95 3.32
N THR A 17 4.23 5.74 4.40
CA THR A 17 4.64 4.90 5.52
C THR A 17 4.88 3.46 5.07
N VAL A 18 3.91 2.86 4.36
CA VAL A 18 4.07 1.50 3.81
C VAL A 18 5.27 1.43 2.89
N ARG A 19 5.48 2.43 2.02
CA ARG A 19 6.58 2.44 1.04
C ARG A 19 7.93 2.85 1.61
N HIS A 20 7.96 3.39 2.82
CA HIS A 20 9.19 3.58 3.57
C HIS A 20 9.75 2.22 4.03
N TYR A 21 8.90 1.35 4.58
CA TYR A 21 9.30 0.03 5.09
C TYR A 21 9.31 -1.07 4.04
N ILE A 22 8.47 -0.97 3.02
CA ILE A 22 8.38 -1.92 1.91
C ILE A 22 8.57 -1.15 0.60
N PRO A 23 9.82 -0.88 0.19
CA PRO A 23 10.09 0.06 -0.90
C PRO A 23 9.62 -0.42 -2.26
N TYR A 24 9.52 -1.74 -2.50
CA TYR A 24 9.21 -2.34 -3.79
C TYR A 24 8.08 -3.37 -3.71
N SER A 25 7.35 -3.58 -4.81
CA SER A 25 6.34 -4.63 -4.89
C SER A 25 6.82 -5.74 -5.81
N MET A 26 6.74 -6.99 -5.35
CA MET A 26 7.35 -8.15 -6.01
C MET A 26 6.49 -8.78 -7.11
N ASN A 27 5.37 -8.15 -7.47
CA ASN A 27 4.45 -8.59 -8.53
C ASN A 27 4.36 -7.61 -9.70
N MET A 28 5.38 -6.74 -9.88
CA MET A 28 5.53 -5.84 -11.03
C MET A 28 6.64 -6.36 -11.96
N CYS A 29 6.41 -7.51 -12.61
CA CYS A 29 7.47 -8.26 -13.32
C CYS A 29 7.24 -8.39 -14.83
N GLU A 30 6.17 -7.83 -15.39
CA GLU A 30 5.89 -7.87 -16.83
C GLU A 30 6.60 -6.73 -17.57
N ARG A 31 6.67 -6.81 -18.90
CA ARG A 31 7.36 -5.81 -19.74
C ARG A 31 6.91 -4.39 -19.38
N GLY A 32 7.87 -3.49 -19.16
CA GLY A 32 7.58 -2.10 -18.77
C GLY A 32 7.34 -1.88 -17.27
N GLN A 33 7.17 -2.94 -16.48
CA GLN A 33 7.01 -2.86 -15.04
C GLN A 33 8.35 -2.86 -14.30
N LEU A 34 8.30 -2.55 -13.01
CA LEU A 34 9.46 -2.21 -12.18
C LEU A 34 10.58 -3.25 -12.19
N PHE A 35 10.25 -4.54 -12.05
CA PHE A 35 11.23 -5.63 -11.90
C PHE A 35 11.52 -6.40 -13.18
N TYR A 36 10.87 -6.07 -14.31
CA TYR A 36 10.98 -6.84 -15.57
C TYR A 36 12.43 -7.20 -15.94
N GLU A 37 13.31 -6.19 -15.96
CA GLU A 37 14.72 -6.32 -16.36
C GLU A 37 15.62 -6.78 -15.19
N TYR A 38 15.07 -6.90 -13.99
CA TYR A 38 15.83 -7.14 -12.75
C TYR A 38 15.45 -8.44 -12.04
N THR A 39 14.64 -9.30 -12.68
CA THR A 39 14.19 -10.59 -12.12
C THR A 39 15.35 -11.56 -11.82
N ASN A 40 16.50 -11.39 -12.46
CA ASN A 40 17.69 -12.22 -12.23
C ASN A 40 18.67 -11.63 -11.20
N THR A 41 18.37 -10.47 -10.62
CA THR A 41 19.27 -9.83 -9.64
C THR A 41 19.21 -10.53 -8.29
N ALA A 42 20.34 -10.56 -7.57
CA ALA A 42 20.41 -11.16 -6.23
C ALA A 42 19.42 -10.51 -5.24
N LEU A 43 19.19 -9.19 -5.37
CA LEU A 43 18.19 -8.48 -4.58
C LEU A 43 16.78 -9.02 -4.86
N TYR A 44 16.36 -9.13 -6.12
CA TYR A 44 15.03 -9.66 -6.46
C TYR A 44 14.86 -11.10 -5.98
N VAL A 45 15.87 -11.95 -6.19
CA VAL A 45 15.84 -13.36 -5.75
C VAL A 45 15.67 -13.44 -4.23
N LYS A 46 16.40 -12.64 -3.45
CA LYS A 46 16.22 -12.55 -1.99
C LYS A 46 14.80 -12.14 -1.63
N LEU A 47 14.31 -11.02 -2.16
CA LEU A 47 12.96 -10.51 -1.85
C LEU A 47 11.85 -11.51 -2.23
N ARG A 48 12.05 -12.26 -3.32
CA ARG A 48 11.11 -13.29 -3.77
C ARG A 48 11.13 -14.50 -2.86
N LYS A 49 12.31 -14.90 -2.40
CA LYS A 49 12.49 -15.97 -1.42
C LYS A 49 11.82 -15.60 -0.09
N ASP A 50 12.07 -14.42 0.44
CA ASP A 50 11.47 -13.93 1.69
C ASP A 50 9.92 -13.98 1.65
N ILE A 51 9.30 -13.60 0.51
CA ILE A 51 7.85 -13.75 0.31
C ILE A 51 7.43 -15.22 0.26
N THR A 52 8.20 -16.09 -0.39
CA THR A 52 7.86 -17.51 -0.51
C THR A 52 7.97 -18.22 0.82
N ASP A 53 9.06 -17.99 1.56
CA ASP A 53 9.33 -18.58 2.86
C ASP A 53 8.24 -18.18 3.86
N SER A 54 7.83 -16.91 3.89
CA SER A 54 6.70 -16.46 4.72
C SER A 54 5.34 -17.11 4.38
N ARG A 55 5.21 -17.81 3.24
CA ARG A 55 4.00 -18.57 2.85
C ARG A 55 4.11 -20.05 3.20
N THR A 56 5.32 -20.59 3.35
CA THR A 56 5.59 -22.02 3.58
C THR A 56 5.76 -22.37 5.05
N VAL A 57 5.97 -21.40 5.95
CA VAL A 57 5.92 -21.65 7.40
C VAL A 57 4.58 -22.30 7.75
N THR A 58 4.63 -23.46 8.43
CA THR A 58 3.48 -24.27 8.87
C THR A 58 2.47 -23.51 9.74
N GLN A 59 2.85 -22.32 10.21
CA GLN A 59 2.00 -21.30 10.79
C GLN A 59 1.80 -20.15 9.80
N LYS A 60 1.03 -20.38 8.72
CA LYS A 60 0.63 -19.27 7.83
C LYS A 60 0.03 -18.15 8.69
N PRO A 61 0.44 -16.89 8.52
CA PRO A 61 -0.20 -15.78 9.20
C PRO A 61 -1.71 -15.78 8.92
N ILE A 62 -2.53 -16.15 9.92
CA ILE A 62 -3.99 -16.12 9.83
C ILE A 62 -4.44 -14.70 10.17
N GLY A 63 -5.25 -14.11 9.29
CA GLY A 63 -5.72 -12.72 9.40
C GLY A 63 -4.76 -11.71 8.77
N TYR A 64 -5.29 -10.55 8.38
CA TYR A 64 -4.52 -9.50 7.69
C TYR A 64 -3.45 -8.86 8.59
N ILE A 65 -3.68 -8.73 9.90
CA ILE A 65 -2.73 -8.15 10.86
C ILE A 65 -1.40 -8.92 10.86
N LYS A 66 -1.43 -10.24 11.02
CA LYS A 66 -0.21 -11.05 11.01
C LYS A 66 0.50 -11.03 9.66
N LYS A 67 -0.25 -10.93 8.56
CA LYS A 67 0.31 -10.79 7.20
C LYS A 67 1.02 -9.44 7.03
N ALA A 68 0.42 -8.37 7.55
CA ALA A 68 0.97 -7.02 7.56
C ALA A 68 2.29 -6.97 8.34
N GLN A 69 2.29 -7.47 9.58
CA GLN A 69 3.48 -7.53 10.44
C GLN A 69 4.61 -8.30 9.77
N ALA A 70 4.33 -9.47 9.18
CA ALA A 70 5.31 -10.24 8.44
C ALA A 70 5.87 -9.47 7.22
N ALA A 71 5.01 -8.80 6.46
CA ALA A 71 5.43 -8.01 5.29
C ALA A 71 6.32 -6.81 5.68
N LEU A 72 5.97 -6.11 6.76
CA LEU A 72 6.72 -4.98 7.30
C LEU A 72 8.07 -5.42 7.86
N SER A 73 8.11 -6.53 8.61
CA SER A 73 9.34 -7.10 9.16
C SER A 73 10.32 -7.57 8.06
N LEU A 74 9.80 -8.20 7.00
CA LEU A 74 10.62 -8.68 5.88
C LEU A 74 11.00 -7.57 4.89
N GLY A 75 10.31 -6.43 4.92
CA GLY A 75 10.51 -5.34 3.96
C GLY A 75 10.12 -5.70 2.52
N THR A 76 9.24 -6.68 2.32
CA THR A 76 8.84 -7.17 0.99
C THR A 76 7.38 -7.65 0.94
N ALA A 77 6.68 -7.33 -0.15
CA ALA A 77 5.27 -7.64 -0.33
C ALA A 77 4.86 -7.70 -1.81
N ASN A 78 3.67 -8.27 -2.06
CA ASN A 78 2.88 -8.04 -3.27
C ASN A 78 1.75 -7.03 -2.96
N CYS A 79 0.96 -6.63 -3.97
CA CYS A 79 -0.16 -5.68 -3.79
C CYS A 79 -1.08 -6.03 -2.61
N GLY A 80 -1.47 -7.32 -2.48
CA GLY A 80 -2.23 -7.84 -1.34
C GLY A 80 -1.66 -7.46 0.02
N ARG A 81 -0.40 -7.82 0.26
CA ARG A 81 0.27 -7.57 1.54
C ARG A 81 0.61 -6.10 1.77
N LEU A 82 0.74 -5.30 0.71
CA LEU A 82 0.88 -3.85 0.84
C LEU A 82 -0.40 -3.21 1.36
N VAL A 83 -1.55 -3.70 0.92
CA VAL A 83 -2.86 -3.28 1.44
C VAL A 83 -3.07 -3.76 2.87
N ASP A 84 -2.71 -5.03 3.18
CA ASP A 84 -2.71 -5.52 4.57
C ASP A 84 -1.90 -4.57 5.49
N ALA A 85 -0.71 -4.15 5.04
CA ALA A 85 0.15 -3.22 5.78
C ALA A 85 -0.49 -1.83 5.94
N ALA A 86 -1.12 -1.28 4.90
CA ALA A 86 -1.83 0.00 4.99
C ALA A 86 -3.00 -0.06 5.97
N MET A 87 -3.80 -1.14 5.93
CA MET A 87 -4.90 -1.35 6.88
C MET A 87 -4.40 -1.56 8.31
N TYR A 88 -3.27 -2.23 8.49
CA TYR A 88 -2.69 -2.41 9.82
C TYR A 88 -2.23 -1.09 10.42
N ILE A 89 -1.48 -0.28 9.66
CA ILE A 89 -1.03 1.04 10.11
C ILE A 89 -2.25 1.94 10.42
N CYS A 90 -3.31 1.89 9.60
CA CYS A 90 -4.50 2.69 9.88
C CYS A 90 -5.22 2.29 11.19
N ASN A 91 -5.06 1.05 11.67
CA ASN A 91 -5.60 0.67 12.98
C ASN A 91 -4.74 1.18 14.14
N LEU A 92 -3.44 1.38 13.93
CA LEU A 92 -2.49 1.80 14.97
C LEU A 92 -2.58 3.30 15.25
N ILE A 93 -2.87 4.10 14.23
CA ILE A 93 -2.91 5.56 14.36
C ILE A 93 -4.13 5.98 15.16
N GLU A 94 -3.95 6.95 16.06
CA GLU A 94 -5.06 7.65 16.69
C GLU A 94 -5.49 8.80 15.77
N THR A 95 -6.79 9.06 15.67
CA THR A 95 -7.29 10.19 14.90
C THR A 95 -7.95 11.18 15.83
N ALA A 96 -7.59 12.46 15.73
CA ALA A 96 -8.20 13.54 16.51
C ALA A 96 -9.67 13.80 16.14
N TYR A 97 -10.20 13.09 15.14
CA TYR A 97 -11.56 13.27 14.66
C TYR A 97 -12.56 12.47 15.50
N HIS A 98 -13.62 13.13 15.94
CA HIS A 98 -14.76 12.48 16.60
C HIS A 98 -15.65 11.64 15.65
N GLU A 99 -15.29 11.58 14.37
CA GLU A 99 -16.05 10.86 13.35
C GLU A 99 -15.41 9.52 12.98
N GLN A 100 -16.26 8.53 12.74
CA GLN A 100 -15.80 7.21 12.38
C GLN A 100 -15.28 7.17 10.94
N ILE A 101 -14.02 6.79 10.78
CA ILE A 101 -13.41 6.45 9.50
C ILE A 101 -13.35 4.93 9.38
N TYR A 102 -13.66 4.43 8.19
CA TYR A 102 -13.53 3.02 7.82
C TYR A 102 -12.44 2.86 6.77
N ALA A 103 -11.70 1.76 6.86
CA ALA A 103 -10.80 1.29 5.82
C ALA A 103 -11.36 -0.02 5.26
N THR A 104 -11.75 -0.01 3.99
CA THR A 104 -12.31 -1.17 3.30
C THR A 104 -11.36 -1.61 2.20
N GLU A 105 -10.94 -2.87 2.25
CA GLU A 105 -10.17 -3.51 1.19
C GLU A 105 -11.11 -3.87 0.05
N ILE A 106 -10.80 -3.35 -1.13
CA ILE A 106 -11.51 -3.62 -2.37
C ILE A 106 -10.58 -4.37 -3.30
N MET A 107 -11.04 -5.53 -3.76
CA MET A 107 -10.43 -6.25 -4.87
C MET A 107 -11.10 -5.83 -6.17
N VAL A 108 -10.29 -5.41 -7.14
CA VAL A 108 -10.67 -5.26 -8.54
C VAL A 108 -10.10 -6.47 -9.28
N GLY A 109 -10.98 -7.31 -9.82
CA GLY A 109 -10.57 -8.62 -10.31
C GLY A 109 -11.15 -9.04 -11.65
N GLN A 110 -10.29 -9.61 -12.49
CA GLN A 110 -10.63 -10.44 -13.65
C GLN A 110 -9.95 -11.81 -13.50
N LYS A 111 -10.30 -12.75 -14.39
CA LYS A 111 -9.86 -14.17 -14.32
C LYS A 111 -8.37 -14.36 -14.01
N ASN A 112 -7.50 -13.48 -14.52
CA ASN A 112 -6.04 -13.58 -14.34
C ASN A 112 -5.38 -12.33 -13.74
N ASN A 113 -6.10 -11.21 -13.63
CA ASN A 113 -5.56 -9.94 -13.16
C ASN A 113 -6.39 -9.48 -11.96
N ASN A 114 -5.81 -9.58 -10.77
CA ASN A 114 -6.44 -9.10 -9.55
C ASN A 114 -5.52 -8.09 -8.90
N HIS A 115 -6.11 -6.99 -8.45
CA HIS A 115 -5.44 -5.99 -7.63
C HIS A 115 -6.34 -5.61 -6.48
N VAL A 116 -5.71 -5.16 -5.40
CA VAL A 116 -6.43 -4.72 -4.21
C VAL A 116 -6.00 -3.31 -3.85
N VAL A 117 -6.96 -2.52 -3.40
CA VAL A 117 -6.75 -1.16 -2.89
C VAL A 117 -7.47 -1.01 -1.56
N VAL A 118 -7.08 -0.02 -0.76
CA VAL A 118 -7.87 0.41 0.39
C VAL A 118 -8.72 1.60 -0.03
N ILE A 119 -10.00 1.58 0.32
CA ILE A 119 -10.85 2.77 0.30
C ILE A 119 -10.97 3.27 1.74
N LEU A 120 -10.48 4.49 2.00
CA LEU A 120 -10.82 5.23 3.22
C LEU A 120 -12.14 5.96 2.98
N HIS A 121 -13.12 5.76 3.87
CA HIS A 121 -14.45 6.36 3.70
C HIS A 121 -15.19 6.50 5.03
N GLN A 122 -16.31 7.24 5.00
CA GLN A 122 -17.22 7.41 6.13
C GLN A 122 -18.58 6.71 5.93
N SER A 123 -18.78 6.03 4.79
CA SER A 123 -20.01 5.28 4.49
C SER A 123 -20.19 4.06 5.39
N GLU A 124 -21.10 4.14 6.36
CA GLU A 124 -21.48 2.98 7.19
C GLU A 124 -22.17 1.89 6.35
N LYS A 125 -22.93 2.29 5.32
CA LYS A 125 -23.54 1.36 4.36
C LYS A 125 -22.49 0.48 3.70
N LEU A 126 -21.40 1.07 3.19
CA LEU A 126 -20.29 0.33 2.60
C LEU A 126 -19.66 -0.64 3.61
N PHE A 127 -19.43 -0.17 4.84
CA PHE A 127 -18.84 -0.97 5.91
C PHE A 127 -19.72 -2.17 6.33
N LYS A 128 -21.04 -2.06 6.22
CA LYS A 128 -21.99 -3.14 6.58
C LYS A 128 -22.08 -4.25 5.54
N PHE A 129 -21.60 -4.06 4.30
CA PHE A 129 -21.58 -5.14 3.31
C PHE A 129 -20.70 -6.29 3.78
N ARG A 130 -21.11 -7.52 3.45
CA ARG A 130 -20.36 -8.74 3.79
C ARG A 130 -19.08 -8.84 2.96
N ASN A 131 -18.05 -9.47 3.51
CA ASN A 131 -16.88 -9.85 2.72
C ASN A 131 -17.33 -10.82 1.62
N GLY A 132 -16.78 -10.66 0.43
CA GLY A 132 -17.21 -11.35 -0.80
C GLY A 132 -18.39 -10.68 -1.50
N HIS A 133 -18.98 -9.61 -0.96
CA HIS A 133 -20.00 -8.84 -1.68
C HIS A 133 -19.40 -8.29 -2.98
N LYS A 134 -20.06 -8.58 -4.10
CA LYS A 134 -19.66 -8.17 -5.44
C LYS A 134 -20.57 -7.04 -5.91
N PHE A 135 -19.96 -5.99 -6.44
CA PHE A 135 -20.67 -4.88 -7.06
C PHE A 135 -20.86 -5.15 -8.55
N THR A 136 -21.88 -4.54 -9.13
CA THR A 136 -22.12 -4.53 -10.58
C THR A 136 -21.08 -3.70 -11.33
N SER A 137 -20.48 -2.73 -10.64
CA SER A 137 -19.39 -1.91 -11.14
C SER A 137 -18.16 -2.72 -11.56
N ASN A 138 -17.61 -2.35 -12.71
CA ASN A 138 -16.45 -2.97 -13.35
C ASN A 138 -15.16 -2.14 -13.24
N ASN A 139 -15.18 -1.01 -12.53
CA ASN A 139 -14.03 -0.16 -12.22
C ASN A 139 -14.38 0.81 -11.08
N LEU A 140 -13.36 1.44 -10.49
CA LEU A 140 -13.51 2.33 -9.33
C LEU A 140 -14.37 3.58 -9.61
N ARG A 141 -14.36 4.07 -10.85
CA ARG A 141 -15.17 5.24 -11.25
C ARG A 141 -16.66 4.91 -11.22
N ASN A 142 -17.05 3.78 -11.79
CA ASN A 142 -18.44 3.33 -11.79
C ASN A 142 -18.91 3.03 -10.36
N PHE A 143 -18.03 2.43 -9.54
CA PHE A 143 -18.30 2.19 -8.14
C PHE A 143 -18.55 3.48 -7.34
N TYR A 144 -17.79 4.54 -7.63
CA TYR A 144 -18.05 5.86 -7.07
C TYR A 144 -19.42 6.43 -7.49
N ILE A 145 -19.76 6.32 -8.78
CA ILE A 145 -21.00 6.88 -9.34
C ILE A 145 -22.24 6.20 -8.73
N GLU A 146 -22.20 4.88 -8.53
CA GLU A 146 -23.30 4.10 -7.95
C GLU A 146 -23.69 4.52 -6.53
N ASP A 147 -22.76 5.09 -5.75
CA ASP A 147 -23.00 5.51 -4.36
C ASP A 147 -22.32 6.85 -4.03
N LYS A 148 -22.45 7.81 -4.96
CA LYS A 148 -21.75 9.10 -4.93
C LYS A 148 -21.94 9.86 -3.62
N ASP A 149 -23.15 9.84 -3.08
CA ASP A 149 -23.50 10.63 -1.89
C ASP A 149 -22.82 10.10 -0.62
N SER A 150 -22.72 8.76 -0.46
CA SER A 150 -22.05 8.16 0.70
C SER A 150 -20.53 8.07 0.53
N LEU A 151 -20.05 8.08 -0.72
CA LEU A 151 -18.62 8.00 -1.06
C LEU A 151 -18.01 9.35 -1.45
N ARG A 152 -18.71 10.47 -1.23
CA ARG A 152 -18.26 11.82 -1.64
C ARG A 152 -16.86 12.21 -1.16
N ASN A 153 -16.50 11.77 0.05
CA ASN A 153 -15.20 12.06 0.68
C ASN A 153 -14.23 10.88 0.59
N ALA A 154 -14.63 9.79 -0.07
CA ALA A 154 -13.82 8.57 -0.08
C ALA A 154 -12.51 8.79 -0.85
N VAL A 155 -11.46 8.10 -0.39
CA VAL A 155 -10.12 8.17 -0.96
C VAL A 155 -9.66 6.75 -1.26
N VAL A 156 -9.09 6.55 -2.45
CA VAL A 156 -8.37 5.33 -2.80
C VAL A 156 -6.94 5.46 -2.33
N VAL A 157 -6.47 4.47 -1.59
CA VAL A 157 -5.11 4.34 -1.05
C VAL A 157 -4.48 3.13 -1.70
N ASP A 158 -3.47 3.38 -2.53
CA ASP A 158 -2.81 2.36 -3.34
C ASP A 158 -1.29 2.41 -3.19
N PRO A 159 -0.74 1.65 -2.23
CA PRO A 159 0.71 1.58 -2.07
C PRO A 159 1.39 0.83 -3.22
N TRP A 160 0.68 0.04 -4.05
CA TRP A 160 1.30 -0.70 -5.16
C TRP A 160 1.89 0.25 -6.19
N ILE A 161 1.16 1.32 -6.52
CA ILE A 161 1.60 2.40 -7.43
C ILE A 161 1.93 3.71 -6.71
N TYR A 162 2.21 3.63 -5.39
CA TYR A 162 2.67 4.74 -4.55
C TYR A 162 1.76 5.96 -4.58
N ARG A 163 0.44 5.76 -4.60
CA ARG A 163 -0.51 6.86 -4.80
C ARG A 163 -1.75 6.73 -3.93
N ALA A 164 -2.23 7.88 -3.45
CA ALA A 164 -3.58 8.03 -2.94
C ALA A 164 -4.30 9.12 -3.76
N VAL A 165 -5.59 8.94 -4.03
CA VAL A 165 -6.42 9.94 -4.72
C VAL A 165 -7.83 9.94 -4.15
N LYS A 166 -8.55 11.05 -4.28
CA LYS A 166 -10.00 11.04 -4.05
C LYS A 166 -10.65 10.04 -5.00
N LEU A 167 -11.61 9.27 -4.50
CA LEU A 167 -12.31 8.27 -5.30
C LEU A 167 -13.08 8.92 -6.46
N SER A 168 -13.57 10.15 -6.27
CA SER A 168 -14.14 11.00 -7.32
C SER A 168 -13.16 11.35 -8.45
N GLU A 169 -11.85 11.21 -8.21
CA GLU A 169 -10.75 11.50 -9.13
C GLU A 169 -10.00 10.23 -9.55
N SER A 170 -10.68 9.07 -9.58
CA SER A 170 -10.07 7.78 -9.91
C SER A 170 -9.33 7.75 -11.26
N ASP A 171 -9.66 8.64 -12.20
CA ASP A 171 -8.92 8.78 -13.46
C ASP A 171 -7.44 9.13 -13.23
N LYS A 172 -7.14 9.94 -12.20
CA LYS A 172 -5.76 10.27 -11.82
C LYS A 172 -4.99 9.05 -11.30
N LEU A 173 -5.70 8.10 -10.67
CA LEU A 173 -5.13 6.81 -10.29
C LEU A 173 -4.80 5.98 -11.52
N LEU A 174 -5.72 5.91 -12.49
CA LEU A 174 -5.51 5.18 -13.75
C LEU A 174 -4.35 5.74 -14.57
N GLU A 175 -4.18 7.07 -14.63
CA GLU A 175 -3.00 7.69 -15.24
C GLU A 175 -1.70 7.23 -14.55
N SER A 176 -1.71 7.15 -13.23
CA SER A 176 -0.57 6.63 -12.46
C SER A 176 -0.32 5.15 -12.70
N ALA A 177 -1.38 4.35 -12.85
CA ALA A 177 -1.29 2.93 -13.18
C ALA A 177 -0.69 2.70 -14.57
N LYS A 178 -1.08 3.50 -15.57
CA LYS A 178 -0.47 3.50 -16.91
C LYS A 178 1.02 3.80 -16.86
N ASN A 179 1.43 4.78 -16.05
CA ASN A 179 2.85 5.10 -15.84
C ASN A 179 3.65 3.96 -15.20
N HIS A 180 2.98 3.00 -14.56
CA HIS A 180 3.57 1.78 -14.00
C HIS A 180 3.33 0.53 -14.87
N ASN A 181 2.65 0.68 -16.02
CA ASN A 181 2.25 -0.41 -16.92
C ASN A 181 1.43 -1.52 -16.22
N VAL A 182 0.43 -1.10 -15.43
CA VAL A 182 -0.46 -1.97 -14.63
C VAL A 182 -1.94 -1.55 -14.68
N GLU A 183 -2.33 -0.73 -15.65
CA GLU A 183 -3.70 -0.19 -15.78
C GLU A 183 -4.78 -1.28 -15.91
N ASP A 184 -4.46 -2.40 -16.54
CA ASP A 184 -5.40 -3.51 -16.76
C ASP A 184 -5.85 -4.19 -15.46
N PHE A 185 -5.10 -3.99 -14.37
CA PHE A 185 -5.45 -4.49 -13.04
C PHE A 185 -6.54 -3.67 -12.33
N TYR A 186 -6.92 -2.50 -12.88
CA TYR A 186 -7.94 -1.62 -12.30
C TYR A 186 -9.30 -1.71 -13.01
N ILE A 187 -9.43 -2.69 -13.91
CA ILE A 187 -10.67 -3.00 -14.62
C ILE A 187 -11.08 -4.40 -14.16
N GLY A 188 -12.32 -4.60 -13.76
CA GLY A 188 -12.82 -5.90 -13.33
C GLY A 188 -13.92 -5.79 -12.28
N ILE A 189 -14.42 -6.95 -11.86
CA ILE A 189 -15.45 -7.03 -10.83
C ILE A 189 -14.89 -6.50 -9.52
N ILE A 190 -15.61 -5.57 -8.91
CA ILE A 190 -15.29 -5.02 -7.60
C ILE A 190 -15.90 -5.90 -6.52
N SER A 191 -15.10 -6.26 -5.52
CA SER A 191 -15.59 -6.97 -4.34
C SER A 191 -14.90 -6.54 -3.06
N ILE A 192 -15.61 -6.61 -1.94
CA ILE A 192 -15.03 -6.36 -0.61
C ILE A 192 -14.35 -7.63 -0.13
N THR A 193 -13.06 -7.56 0.20
CA THR A 193 -12.33 -8.70 0.74
C THR A 193 -12.15 -8.59 2.26
N ASN A 194 -11.98 -7.37 2.76
CA ASN A 194 -11.76 -7.10 4.17
C ASN A 194 -12.19 -5.68 4.56
N LYS A 195 -12.33 -5.41 5.86
CA LYS A 195 -12.68 -4.09 6.38
C LYS A 195 -12.29 -3.93 7.84
N THR A 196 -11.98 -2.71 8.23
CA THR A 196 -11.72 -2.33 9.62
C THR A 196 -12.16 -0.89 9.89
N ARG A 197 -12.26 -0.54 11.17
CA ARG A 197 -12.37 0.86 11.61
C ARG A 197 -10.95 1.38 11.81
N VAL A 198 -10.69 2.62 11.44
CA VAL A 198 -9.43 3.29 11.76
C VAL A 198 -9.30 3.40 13.28
N SER A 199 -8.07 3.35 13.80
CA SER A 199 -7.74 3.50 15.22
C SER A 199 -8.17 2.36 16.16
N VAL A 200 -8.61 1.19 15.65
CA VAL A 200 -9.05 0.06 16.51
C VAL A 200 -7.96 -0.44 17.46
N LEU A 201 -6.71 -0.45 17.01
CA LEU A 201 -5.56 -0.91 17.80
C LEU A 201 -4.83 0.24 18.51
N SER A 202 -5.22 1.50 18.28
CA SER A 202 -4.60 2.66 18.92
C SER A 202 -4.74 2.66 20.45
N GLN A 203 -5.76 1.98 20.97
CA GLN A 203 -6.03 1.88 22.40
C GLN A 203 -5.30 0.70 23.08
N ASP A 204 -4.68 -0.19 22.30
CA ASP A 204 -3.83 -1.27 22.83
C ASP A 204 -2.42 -0.72 23.06
N THR A 205 -2.10 -0.38 24.32
CA THR A 205 -0.81 0.20 24.70
C THR A 205 0.37 -0.71 24.37
N ASN A 206 0.20 -2.03 24.46
CA ASN A 206 1.28 -2.97 24.15
C ASN A 206 1.58 -2.93 22.64
N HIS A 207 0.54 -2.94 21.82
CA HIS A 207 0.68 -2.86 20.36
C HIS A 207 1.27 -1.52 19.91
N THR A 208 0.79 -0.40 20.48
CA THR A 208 1.27 0.94 20.08
C THR A 208 2.72 1.19 20.50
N VAL A 209 3.17 0.66 21.64
CA VAL A 209 4.59 0.73 22.03
C VAL A 209 5.48 -0.10 21.11
N GLU A 210 5.11 -1.36 20.84
CA GLU A 210 5.86 -2.26 19.95
C GLU A 210 6.03 -1.68 18.54
N TYR A 211 4.97 -1.04 18.02
CA TYR A 211 4.92 -0.49 16.65
C TYR A 211 4.99 1.04 16.60
N SER A 212 5.51 1.68 17.64
CA SER A 212 5.67 3.15 17.74
C SER A 212 6.41 3.73 16.52
N TYR A 213 7.43 3.03 16.04
CA TYR A 213 8.19 3.43 14.85
C TYR A 213 7.31 3.60 13.59
N LEU A 214 6.24 2.81 13.43
CA LEU A 214 5.28 2.96 12.32
C LEU A 214 4.38 4.18 12.53
N ILE A 215 3.96 4.42 13.77
CA ILE A 215 3.09 5.53 14.17
C ILE A 215 3.84 6.85 13.96
N ASP A 216 5.08 6.94 14.45
CA ASP A 216 5.93 8.12 14.30
C ASP A 216 6.17 8.43 12.83
N LYS A 217 6.49 7.42 12.01
CA LYS A 217 6.64 7.61 10.56
C LYS A 217 5.36 8.00 9.85
N PHE A 218 4.22 7.48 10.28
CA PHE A 218 2.95 7.96 9.77
C PHE A 218 2.77 9.45 10.05
N TRP A 219 3.02 9.90 11.28
CA TRP A 219 2.85 11.30 11.65
C TRP A 219 3.85 12.24 10.96
N ASP A 220 5.09 11.81 10.77
CA ASP A 220 6.07 12.53 9.94
C ASP A 220 5.48 12.80 8.54
N PHE A 221 5.01 11.75 7.85
CA PHE A 221 4.47 11.88 6.50
C PHE A 221 3.12 12.60 6.45
N TYR A 222 2.29 12.44 7.49
CA TYR A 222 1.03 13.18 7.62
C TYR A 222 1.31 14.69 7.68
N ASN A 223 2.23 15.11 8.54
CA ASN A 223 2.62 16.52 8.66
C ASN A 223 3.25 17.05 7.37
N GLU A 224 4.09 16.25 6.70
CA GLU A 224 4.64 16.60 5.39
C GLU A 224 3.54 16.78 4.33
N GLN A 225 2.52 15.91 4.30
CA GLN A 225 1.41 16.03 3.36
C GLN A 225 0.52 17.23 3.67
N LYS A 226 0.29 17.52 4.95
CA LYS A 226 -0.44 18.71 5.38
C LYS A 226 0.28 19.98 4.95
N GLN A 227 1.58 20.07 5.21
CA GLN A 227 2.40 21.19 4.75
C GLN A 227 2.37 21.35 3.22
N LYS A 228 2.47 20.25 2.46
CA LYS A 228 2.35 20.30 0.99
C LYS A 228 1.00 20.83 0.52
N LEU A 229 -0.09 20.49 1.20
CA LEU A 229 -1.41 21.02 0.88
C LEU A 229 -1.48 22.54 1.11
N ASP A 230 -0.90 23.01 2.21
CA ASP A 230 -0.85 24.44 2.56
C ASP A 230 0.04 25.23 1.60
N ASP A 231 1.20 24.69 1.22
CA ASP A 231 2.18 25.35 0.34
C ASP A 231 1.80 25.30 -1.15
N SER A 232 1.40 24.12 -1.65
CA SER A 232 1.09 23.90 -3.07
C SER A 232 0.26 22.64 -3.31
N ARG A 233 -1.02 22.86 -3.67
CA ARG A 233 -1.97 21.80 -4.06
C ARG A 233 -1.45 20.87 -5.16
N GLU A 234 -0.55 21.31 -6.04
CA GLU A 234 0.01 20.48 -7.11
C GLU A 234 1.00 19.42 -6.63
N SER A 235 1.63 19.66 -5.48
CA SER A 235 2.63 18.75 -4.88
C SER A 235 2.00 17.74 -3.91
N PHE A 236 0.83 18.08 -3.36
CA PHE A 236 0.06 17.28 -2.43
C PHE A 236 -0.44 15.95 -3.04
N ALA A 237 -0.28 14.84 -2.30
CA ALA A 237 -0.76 13.50 -2.65
C ALA A 237 -0.36 13.00 -4.05
N ARG A 238 0.66 13.60 -4.68
CA ARG A 238 1.09 13.27 -6.04
C ARG A 238 1.65 11.85 -6.17
N GLY A 239 2.14 11.29 -5.08
CA GLY A 239 2.83 10.01 -5.06
C GLY A 239 4.23 10.08 -5.68
N ARG A 240 4.84 8.91 -5.90
CA ARG A 240 6.19 8.81 -6.50
C ARG A 240 6.10 8.56 -8.00
N ARG A 241 6.93 9.26 -8.77
CA ARG A 241 7.07 9.02 -10.22
C ARG A 241 7.76 7.67 -10.46
N PHE A 242 7.28 6.89 -11.43
CA PHE A 242 7.85 5.59 -11.79
C PHE A 242 9.37 5.66 -12.06
N SER A 243 9.84 6.68 -12.79
CA SER A 243 11.28 6.87 -13.05
C SER A 243 12.12 7.15 -11.80
N SER A 244 11.55 7.77 -10.76
CA SER A 244 12.24 7.93 -9.46
C SER A 244 12.34 6.60 -8.72
N ILE A 245 11.28 5.80 -8.78
CA ILE A 245 11.23 4.47 -8.17
C ILE A 245 12.23 3.54 -8.86
N LYS A 246 12.25 3.49 -10.19
CA LYS A 246 13.19 2.68 -10.99
C LYS A 246 14.64 3.03 -10.66
N ARG A 247 15.00 4.32 -10.64
CA ARG A 247 16.35 4.77 -10.24
C ARG A 247 16.72 4.37 -8.81
N SER A 248 15.76 4.42 -7.89
CA SER A 248 16.01 3.95 -6.52
C SER A 248 16.31 2.44 -6.52
N LEU A 249 15.51 1.65 -7.26
CA LEU A 249 15.72 0.21 -7.36
C LEU A 249 17.09 -0.12 -7.96
N GLU A 250 17.49 0.53 -9.05
CA GLU A 250 18.80 0.33 -9.68
C GLU A 250 19.95 0.57 -8.69
N ARG A 251 19.87 1.66 -7.92
CA ARG A 251 20.85 1.97 -6.87
C ARG A 251 20.85 0.92 -5.77
N ASP A 252 19.68 0.48 -5.32
CA ASP A 252 19.56 -0.49 -4.24
C ASP A 252 20.08 -1.88 -4.69
N ILE A 253 19.88 -2.25 -5.96
CA ILE A 253 20.50 -3.44 -6.57
C ILE A 253 22.02 -3.35 -6.53
N GLN A 254 22.59 -2.23 -6.98
CA GLN A 254 24.05 -2.02 -7.00
C GLN A 254 24.65 -2.08 -5.59
N GLN A 255 24.00 -1.43 -4.62
CA GLN A 255 24.44 -1.45 -3.23
C GLN A 255 24.36 -2.85 -2.63
N PHE A 256 23.30 -3.60 -2.94
CA PHE A 256 23.14 -4.97 -2.47
C PHE A 256 24.24 -5.88 -3.04
N GLN A 257 24.53 -5.77 -4.33
CA GLN A 257 25.60 -6.52 -4.98
C GLN A 257 26.97 -6.21 -4.36
N LYS A 258 27.30 -4.92 -4.18
CA LYS A 258 28.56 -4.50 -3.56
C LYS A 258 28.73 -5.07 -2.15
N LYS A 259 27.66 -5.09 -1.35
CA LYS A 259 27.68 -5.70 -0.01
C LYS A 259 27.94 -7.21 -0.05
N GLN A 260 27.37 -7.92 -1.02
CA GLN A 260 27.63 -9.36 -1.18
C GLN A 260 29.09 -9.64 -1.54
N GLU A 261 29.66 -8.86 -2.48
CA GLU A 261 31.07 -8.98 -2.87
C GLU A 261 32.01 -8.72 -1.68
N GLN A 262 31.71 -7.70 -0.86
CA GLN A 262 32.47 -7.41 0.36
C GLN A 262 32.41 -8.56 1.38
N LEU A 263 31.24 -9.18 1.56
CA LEU A 263 31.08 -10.31 2.48
C LEU A 263 31.83 -11.56 2.00
N ILE A 264 31.83 -11.83 0.69
CA ILE A 264 32.59 -12.93 0.10
C ILE A 264 34.09 -12.67 0.31
N SER A 265 34.58 -11.48 -0.02
CA SER A 265 35.98 -11.10 0.18
C SER A 265 36.42 -11.21 1.64
N LEU A 266 35.59 -10.78 2.60
CA LEU A 266 35.88 -10.91 4.03
C LEU A 266 35.94 -12.38 4.47
N ARG A 267 34.99 -13.20 3.98
CA ARG A 267 34.97 -14.64 4.26
C ARG A 267 36.24 -15.31 3.73
N ASP A 268 36.65 -14.99 2.51
CA ASP A 268 37.83 -15.59 1.89
C ASP A 268 39.11 -15.17 2.64
N PHE A 269 39.17 -13.92 3.11
CA PHE A 269 40.27 -13.45 3.96
C PHE A 269 40.34 -14.16 5.32
N LEU A 270 39.21 -14.50 5.93
CA LEU A 270 39.16 -15.18 7.24
C LEU A 270 39.42 -16.69 7.15
N LEU A 271 39.28 -17.28 5.96
CA LEU A 271 39.42 -18.73 5.73
C LEU A 271 40.71 -19.12 4.99
N GLY A 272 41.46 -18.15 4.48
CA GLY A 272 42.79 -18.32 3.88
C GLY A 272 43.90 -18.04 4.86
#